data_AF-A0A497QRZ5-F1
#
_entry.id   AF-A0A497QRZ5-F1
#
_cell.length_a   1.000
_cell.length_b   1.000
_cell.length_c   1.000
_cell.angle_alpha   90.00
_cell.angle_beta   90.00
_cell.angle_gamma   90.00
#
_symmetry.space_group_name_H-M   'P 1'
#
loop_
_entity.id
_entity.type
_entity.pdbx_description
1 polymer ?
#
loop_
_entity_poly.entity_id
_entity_poly.type
_entity_poly.pdbx_seq_one_letter_code
_entity_poly.pdbx_strand_id
1 'polypeptide(L)'
;MKKLNAKKCVECGLCKNDCPVYRALLRETVSPRGKAKLIKKEMAENIMFLCTLCGACTQNCPYNIDLEIEKMREKIAEEGNDPEANKRLIKRIRKNGNPYVPTEEEKIGRFGVKKL
;
A
#
# COMPACT_ATOMS: atom_id res chain seq x y z
N MET A 1 6.73 -23.99 2.55
CA MET A 1 5.50 -24.15 1.73
C MET A 1 5.46 -23.03 0.68
N LYS A 2 5.11 -23.33 -0.57
CA LYS A 2 4.99 -22.30 -1.63
C LYS A 2 3.72 -21.46 -1.40
N LYS A 3 3.83 -20.14 -1.45
CA LYS A 3 2.67 -19.24 -1.34
C LYS A 3 1.80 -19.33 -2.60
N LEU A 4 0.49 -19.19 -2.41
CA LEU A 4 -0.51 -19.16 -3.48
C LEU A 4 -0.87 -17.71 -3.81
N ASN A 5 -1.31 -17.43 -5.04
CA ASN A 5 -1.73 -16.08 -5.43
C ASN A 5 -3.19 -15.79 -5.04
N ALA A 6 -3.56 -14.51 -5.09
CA ALA A 6 -4.90 -14.03 -4.75
C ALA A 6 -6.05 -14.68 -5.54
N LYS A 7 -5.81 -15.19 -6.77
CA LYS A 7 -6.86 -15.83 -7.60
C LYS A 7 -7.42 -17.10 -6.95
N LYS A 8 -6.67 -17.74 -6.05
CA LYS A 8 -7.09 -18.93 -5.28
C LYS A 8 -7.85 -18.60 -3.99
N CYS A 9 -8.14 -17.33 -3.73
CA CYS A 9 -8.92 -16.91 -2.56
C CYS A 9 -10.34 -17.50 -2.58
N VAL A 10 -10.74 -18.08 -1.44
CA VAL A 10 -12.08 -18.64 -1.18
C VAL A 10 -13.01 -17.67 -0.44
N GLU A 11 -12.57 -16.42 -0.26
CA GLU A 11 -13.37 -15.33 0.31
C GLU A 11 -13.86 -15.54 1.77
N CYS A 12 -13.17 -16.39 2.56
CA CYS A 12 -13.55 -16.70 3.96
C CYS A 12 -13.54 -15.50 4.92
N GLY A 13 -12.77 -14.44 4.61
CA GLY A 13 -12.78 -13.19 5.36
C GLY A 13 -11.93 -13.15 6.64
N LEU A 14 -11.23 -14.23 7.03
CA LEU A 14 -10.37 -14.25 8.22
C LEU A 14 -9.31 -13.13 8.23
N CYS A 15 -8.77 -12.80 7.05
CA CYS A 15 -7.79 -11.73 6.88
C CYS A 15 -8.29 -10.34 7.28
N LYS A 16 -9.60 -10.15 7.49
CA LYS A 16 -10.19 -8.88 7.92
C LYS A 16 -9.88 -8.57 9.38
N ASN A 17 -9.79 -9.58 10.24
CA ASN A 17 -9.66 -9.42 11.70
C ASN A 17 -8.37 -8.71 12.09
N ASP A 18 -7.29 -8.98 11.35
CA ASP A 18 -5.93 -8.49 11.64
C ASP A 18 -5.49 -7.35 10.71
N CYS A 19 -6.34 -6.96 9.76
CA CYS A 19 -6.01 -5.84 8.87
C CYS A 19 -6.23 -4.50 9.59
N PRO A 20 -5.17 -3.72 9.91
CA PRO A 20 -5.33 -2.47 10.64
C PRO A 20 -6.17 -1.45 9.87
N VAL A 21 -6.04 -1.45 8.53
CA VAL A 21 -6.76 -0.52 7.66
C VAL A 21 -8.24 -0.86 7.58
N TYR A 22 -8.60 -2.14 7.50
CA TYR A 22 -10.00 -2.54 7.55
C TYR A 22 -10.61 -2.22 8.91
N ARG A 23 -9.90 -2.46 10.02
CA ARG A 23 -10.38 -2.11 11.36
C ARG A 23 -10.64 -0.62 11.52
N ALA A 24 -9.80 0.23 10.91
CA ALA A 24 -9.96 1.68 10.98
C ALA A 24 -11.10 2.19 10.09
N LEU A 25 -11.23 1.68 8.86
CA LEU A 25 -12.15 2.25 7.86
C LEU A 25 -13.48 1.49 7.73
N LEU A 26 -13.54 0.23 8.18
CA LEU A 26 -14.68 -0.69 8.10
C LEU A 26 -15.31 -0.86 6.70
N ARG A 27 -14.60 -0.45 5.65
CA ARG A 27 -15.03 -0.57 4.26
C ARG A 27 -14.52 -1.87 3.64
N GLU A 28 -15.43 -2.67 3.08
CA GLU A 28 -15.05 -3.97 2.52
C GLU A 28 -14.01 -3.86 1.39
N THR A 29 -14.09 -2.80 0.59
CA THR A 29 -13.19 -2.55 -0.54
C THR A 29 -11.73 -2.38 -0.11
N VAL A 30 -11.46 -1.87 1.09
CA VAL A 30 -10.09 -1.72 1.61
C VAL A 30 -9.56 -2.98 2.29
N SER A 31 -10.45 -3.92 2.61
CA SER A 31 -10.09 -5.15 3.31
C SER A 31 -9.20 -6.05 2.45
N PRO A 32 -8.40 -6.94 3.03
CA PRO A 32 -7.57 -7.85 2.23
C PRO A 32 -8.42 -8.80 1.38
N ARG A 33 -9.60 -9.22 1.88
CA ARG A 33 -10.57 -10.01 1.08
C ARG A 33 -11.09 -9.22 -0.11
N GLY A 34 -11.51 -7.97 0.11
CA GLY A 34 -11.96 -7.07 -0.95
C GLY A 34 -10.89 -6.87 -2.03
N LYS A 35 -9.64 -6.65 -1.62
CA LYS A 35 -8.49 -6.56 -2.54
C LYS A 35 -8.25 -7.86 -3.29
N ALA A 36 -8.34 -9.02 -2.64
CA ALA A 36 -8.25 -10.32 -3.32
C ALA A 36 -9.30 -10.45 -4.43
N LYS A 37 -10.54 -9.97 -4.19
CA LYS A 37 -11.61 -9.96 -5.18
C LYS A 37 -11.32 -9.04 -6.36
N LEU A 38 -10.75 -7.85 -6.12
CA LEU A 38 -10.31 -6.94 -7.19
C LEU A 38 -9.19 -7.57 -8.04
N ILE A 39 -8.20 -8.18 -7.40
CA ILE A 39 -7.09 -8.86 -8.09
C ILE A 39 -7.59 -10.05 -8.91
N LYS A 40 -8.56 -10.82 -8.40
CA LYS A 40 -9.20 -11.92 -9.12
C LYS A 40 -9.92 -11.43 -10.39
N LYS A 41 -10.44 -10.20 -10.36
CA LYS A 41 -11.03 -9.50 -11.52
C LYS A 41 -10.01 -8.75 -12.38
N GLU A 42 -8.71 -8.89 -12.07
CA GLU A 42 -7.60 -8.22 -12.76
C GLU A 42 -7.68 -6.68 -12.70
N MET A 43 -8.39 -6.16 -11.70
CA MET A 43 -8.55 -4.72 -11.46
C MET A 43 -7.42 -4.21 -10.56
N ALA A 44 -6.63 -3.31 -11.11
CA ALA A 44 -5.54 -2.63 -10.41
C ALA A 44 -6.00 -1.22 -10.04
N GLU A 45 -6.53 -1.05 -8.84
CA GLU A 45 -7.10 0.22 -8.37
C GLU A 45 -6.24 0.90 -7.32
N ASN A 46 -6.29 2.24 -7.24
CA ASN A 46 -5.55 3.04 -6.26
C ASN A 46 -5.80 2.64 -4.80
N ILE A 47 -6.89 1.90 -4.52
CA ILE A 47 -7.17 1.31 -3.20
C ILE A 47 -6.06 0.35 -2.72
N MET A 48 -5.24 -0.19 -3.63
CA MET A 48 -4.06 -0.99 -3.29
C MET A 48 -3.05 -0.19 -2.47
N PHE A 49 -2.94 1.12 -2.68
CA PHE A 49 -2.06 2.02 -1.93
C PHE A 49 -2.50 2.24 -0.48
N LEU A 50 -3.78 1.97 -0.14
CA LEU A 50 -4.22 1.97 1.26
C LEU A 50 -3.69 0.77 2.05
N CYS A 51 -3.05 -0.23 1.43
CA CYS A 51 -2.41 -1.30 2.20
C CYS A 51 -1.20 -0.77 2.96
N THR A 52 -1.01 -1.15 4.22
CA THR A 52 0.21 -0.81 4.97
C THR A 52 1.37 -1.78 4.70
N LEU A 53 1.15 -2.82 3.88
CA LEU A 53 2.10 -3.90 3.62
C LEU A 53 2.59 -4.64 4.89
N CYS A 54 1.79 -4.64 5.98
CA CYS A 54 2.18 -5.31 7.23
C CYS A 54 2.23 -6.85 7.15
N GLY A 55 1.68 -7.47 6.09
CA GLY A 55 1.74 -8.91 5.87
C GLY A 55 0.80 -9.78 6.71
N ALA A 56 0.06 -9.22 7.68
CA ALA A 56 -0.81 -9.98 8.59
C ALA A 56 -1.82 -10.89 7.85
N CYS A 57 -2.42 -10.39 6.77
CA CYS A 57 -3.37 -11.16 5.96
C CYS A 57 -2.77 -12.40 5.30
N THR A 58 -1.49 -12.38 4.94
CA THR A 58 -0.77 -13.52 4.36
C THR A 58 -0.41 -14.52 5.46
N GLN A 59 0.07 -14.03 6.61
CA GLN A 59 0.46 -14.88 7.75
C GLN A 59 -0.73 -15.66 8.32
N ASN A 60 -1.89 -15.00 8.45
CA ASN A 60 -3.08 -15.60 9.07
C ASN A 60 -3.99 -16.30 8.04
N CYS A 61 -3.55 -16.41 6.78
CA CYS A 61 -4.32 -17.11 5.76
C CYS A 61 -4.17 -18.63 5.91
N PRO A 62 -5.25 -19.40 6.18
CA PRO A 62 -5.16 -20.85 6.30
C PRO A 62 -4.78 -21.55 4.97
N TYR A 63 -4.88 -20.84 3.85
CA TYR A 63 -4.52 -21.33 2.52
C TYR A 63 -3.16 -20.78 2.02
N ASN A 64 -2.41 -20.08 2.88
CA ASN A 64 -1.09 -19.51 2.54
C ASN A 64 -1.13 -18.62 1.27
N ILE A 65 -2.14 -17.76 1.16
CA ILE A 65 -2.33 -16.85 0.04
C ILE A 65 -1.54 -15.57 0.26
N ASP A 66 -0.72 -15.22 -0.72
CA ASP A 66 -0.15 -13.90 -0.90
C ASP A 66 -1.02 -13.08 -1.85
N LEU A 67 -1.35 -11.86 -1.45
CA LEU A 67 -2.10 -10.94 -2.32
C LEU A 67 -1.19 -10.22 -3.33
N GLU A 68 0.13 -10.28 -3.15
CA GLU A 68 1.10 -9.67 -4.09
C GLU A 68 0.79 -8.18 -4.36
N ILE A 69 0.37 -7.45 -3.30
CA ILE A 69 -0.08 -6.04 -3.39
C ILE A 69 0.98 -5.14 -4.03
N GLU A 70 2.26 -5.42 -3.81
CA GLU A 70 3.36 -4.67 -4.42
C GLU A 70 3.34 -4.76 -5.95
N LYS A 71 3.10 -5.96 -6.51
CA LYS A 71 2.95 -6.13 -7.97
C LYS A 71 1.76 -5.37 -8.52
N MET A 72 0.67 -5.29 -7.75
CA MET A 72 -0.48 -4.50 -8.14
C MET A 72 -0.16 -3.00 -8.13
N ARG A 73 0.64 -2.52 -7.17
CA ARG A 73 1.10 -1.11 -7.15
C ARG A 73 2.04 -0.80 -8.30
N GLU A 74 2.94 -1.72 -8.64
CA GLU A 74 3.82 -1.62 -9.79
C GLU A 74 3.01 -1.45 -11.08
N LYS A 75 2.03 -2.33 -11.33
CA LYS A 75 1.12 -2.21 -12.47
C LYS A 75 0.39 -0.86 -12.52
N ILE A 76 -0.14 -0.38 -11.39
CA ILE A 76 -0.83 0.93 -11.32
C ILE A 76 0.15 2.07 -11.65
N ALA A 77 1.40 1.96 -11.20
CA ALA A 77 2.42 2.97 -11.47
C ALA A 77 2.86 2.97 -12.94
N GLU A 78 3.00 1.79 -13.56
CA GLU A 78 3.26 1.64 -15.00
C GLU A 78 2.15 2.25 -15.87
N GLU A 79 0.90 2.14 -15.41
CA GLU A 79 -0.27 2.79 -16.05
C GLU A 79 -0.34 4.32 -15.79
N GLY A 80 0.64 4.91 -15.09
CA GLY A 80 0.71 6.34 -14.82
C GLY A 80 -0.17 6.82 -13.65
N ASN A 81 -0.85 5.90 -12.98
CA ASN A 81 -1.83 6.17 -11.92
C ASN A 81 -1.23 6.19 -10.49
N ASP A 82 0.10 6.14 -10.35
CA ASP A 82 0.79 6.24 -9.06
C ASP A 82 0.37 7.53 -8.29
N PRO A 83 0.09 7.45 -6.98
CA PRO A 83 -0.25 8.62 -6.18
C PRO A 83 0.77 9.76 -6.31
N GLU A 84 0.27 11.00 -6.35
CA GLU A 84 1.12 12.19 -6.50
C GLU A 84 2.17 12.33 -5.38
N ALA A 85 1.83 11.88 -4.17
CA ALA A 85 2.77 11.83 -3.06
C ALA A 85 3.99 10.94 -3.36
N ASN A 86 3.79 9.78 -4.02
CA ASN A 86 4.86 8.87 -4.40
C ASN A 86 5.72 9.49 -5.52
N LYS A 87 5.08 10.07 -6.56
CA LYS A 87 5.77 10.77 -7.65
C LYS A 87 6.69 11.88 -7.11
N ARG A 88 6.18 12.70 -6.18
CA ARG A 88 6.96 13.74 -5.49
C ARG A 88 8.13 13.17 -4.70
N LEU A 89 7.90 12.09 -3.96
CA LEU A 89 8.94 11.42 -3.16
C LEU A 89 10.06 10.87 -4.06
N ILE A 90 9.70 10.15 -5.12
CA ILE A 90 10.65 9.59 -6.10
C ILE A 90 11.48 10.71 -6.74
N LYS A 91 10.85 11.83 -7.13
CA LYS A 91 11.56 13.00 -7.67
C LYS A 91 12.56 13.57 -6.66
N ARG A 92 12.20 13.69 -5.38
CA ARG A 92 13.12 14.14 -4.32
C ARG A 92 14.29 13.17 -4.15
N ILE A 93 14.04 11.86 -4.10
CA ILE A 93 15.08 10.84 -3.98
C ILE A 93 16.05 10.92 -5.17
N ARG A 94 15.54 10.98 -6.40
CA ARG A 94 16.38 11.10 -7.60
C ARG A 94 17.23 12.37 -7.63
N LYS A 95 16.69 13.49 -7.14
CA LYS A 95 17.40 14.77 -7.12
C LYS A 95 18.46 14.83 -6.01
N ASN A 96 18.12 14.34 -4.82
CA ASN A 96 18.89 14.62 -3.61
C ASN A 96 19.61 13.38 -3.03
N GLY A 97 19.34 12.18 -3.55
CA GLY A 97 19.78 10.90 -2.96
C GLY A 97 19.10 10.53 -1.64
N ASN A 98 18.30 11.44 -1.06
CA ASN A 98 17.64 11.27 0.24
C ASN A 98 16.22 11.88 0.21
N PRO A 99 15.17 11.15 0.60
CA PRO A 99 13.80 11.66 0.63
C PRO A 99 13.55 12.76 1.69
N TYR A 100 14.36 12.81 2.74
CA TYR A 100 14.16 13.67 3.90
C TYR A 100 14.92 14.99 3.84
N VAL A 101 15.49 15.35 2.68
CA VAL A 101 16.14 16.66 2.53
C VAL A 101 15.08 17.76 2.70
N PRO A 102 15.19 18.62 3.72
CA PRO A 102 14.21 19.65 3.99
C PRO A 102 14.32 20.77 2.95
N THR A 103 13.18 21.32 2.53
CA THR A 103 13.13 22.59 1.81
C THR A 103 13.60 23.74 2.71
N GLU A 104 13.92 24.89 2.12
CA GLU A 104 14.27 26.08 2.92
C GLU A 104 13.16 26.47 3.90
N GLU A 105 11.90 26.34 3.52
CA GLU A 105 10.75 26.53 4.42
C GLU A 105 10.72 25.49 5.56
N GLU A 106 11.03 24.22 5.26
CA GLU A 106 11.08 23.15 6.28
C GLU A 106 12.25 23.36 7.27
N LYS A 107 13.36 23.99 6.84
CA LYS A 107 14.50 24.35 7.71
C LYS A 107 14.17 25.50 8.67
N ILE A 108 13.31 26.42 8.25
CA ILE A 108 12.87 27.60 9.02
C ILE A 108 11.81 27.21 10.08
N GLY A 109 11.19 26.02 9.96
CA GLY A 109 10.25 25.49 10.94
C GLY A 109 8.90 26.25 10.98
N ARG A 110 7.89 25.66 11.62
CA ARG A 110 6.51 26.22 11.70
C ARG A 110 6.42 27.59 12.41
N PHE A 111 7.48 27.98 13.12
CA PHE A 111 7.56 29.20 13.92
C PHE A 111 8.58 30.23 13.39
N GLY A 112 9.15 30.04 12.20
CA GLY A 112 10.10 31.03 11.66
C GLY A 112 11.50 31.01 12.28
N VAL A 113 11.81 30.02 13.12
CA VAL A 113 13.10 29.88 13.80
C VAL A 113 13.90 28.79 13.11
N LYS A 114 15.05 29.15 12.53
CA LYS A 114 16.03 28.19 11.99
C LYS A 114 16.24 27.08 13.02
N LYS A 115 15.92 25.83 12.65
CA LYS A 115 16.39 24.68 13.44
C LYS A 115 17.92 24.72 13.39
N LEU A 116 18.53 24.93 14.57
CA LEU A 116 19.98 24.90 14.78
C LEU A 116 20.58 23.60 14.25
#